data_AF-A0A399EHG6-F1
#
_entry.id   AF-A0A399EHG6-F1
#
_cell.length_a   1.000
_cell.length_b   1.000
_cell.length_c   1.000
_cell.angle_alpha   90.00
_cell.angle_beta   90.00
_cell.angle_gamma   90.00
#
_symmetry.space_group_name_H-M   'P 1'
#
loop_
_entity.id
_entity.type
_entity.pdbx_description
1 polymer ?
#
loop_
_entity_poly.entity_id
_entity_poly.type
_entity_poly.pdbx_seq_one_letter_code
_entity_poly.pdbx_strand_id
1 'polypeptide(L)' 'MGNALSKVTLYLGLLLLLLALVFLIWNAIDLNNLATAASVLNRPYHNPIGRVLLTAILTLGAGFLLGLSVRSGGSRPPA' A
#
# COMPACT_ATOMS: atom_id res chain seq x y z
N MET A 1 -13.75 -23.23 14.09
CA MET A 1 -13.56 -21.78 14.37
C MET A 1 -12.35 -21.15 13.64
N GLY A 2 -11.32 -21.90 13.21
CA GLY A 2 -10.12 -21.32 12.55
C GLY A 2 -10.34 -20.63 11.19
N ASN A 3 -11.38 -21.00 10.43
CA ASN A 3 -11.60 -20.44 9.09
C ASN A 3 -12.19 -19.03 9.07
N ALA A 4 -12.92 -18.62 10.12
CA ALA A 4 -13.59 -17.32 10.15
C ALA A 4 -12.58 -16.18 10.37
N LEU A 5 -11.73 -16.30 11.39
CA LEU A 5 -10.66 -15.32 11.67
C LEU A 5 -9.75 -15.14 10.47
N SER A 6 -9.39 -16.23 9.80
CA SER A 6 -8.50 -16.19 8.65
C SER A 6 -9.11 -15.51 7.41
N LYS A 7 -10.43 -15.64 7.20
CA LYS A 7 -11.14 -14.89 6.16
C LYS A 7 -11.23 -13.40 6.50
N VAL A 8 -11.51 -13.07 7.75
CA VAL A 8 -11.60 -11.68 8.23
C VAL A 8 -10.26 -10.95 8.03
N THR A 9 -9.14 -11.56 8.41
CA THR A 9 -7.80 -10.97 8.19
C THR A 9 -7.48 -10.75 6.71
N LEU A 10 -7.92 -11.67 5.85
CA LEU A 10 -7.75 -11.58 4.40
C LEU A 10 -8.51 -10.38 3.82
N TYR A 11 -9.80 -10.26 4.15
CA TYR A 11 -10.63 -9.15 3.68
C TYR A 11 -10.15 -7.82 4.23
N LEU A 12 -9.69 -7.78 5.49
CA LEU A 12 -9.12 -6.58 6.09
C LEU A 12 -7.83 -6.16 5.39
N GLY A 13 -6.92 -7.10 5.12
CA GLY A 13 -5.68 -6.81 4.39
C GLY A 13 -5.94 -6.33 2.96
N LEU A 14 -6.90 -6.94 2.26
CA LEU A 14 -7.31 -6.51 0.93
C LEU A 14 -7.92 -5.10 0.94
N LEU A 15 -8.80 -4.81 1.92
CA LEU A 15 -9.41 -3.51 2.09
C LEU A 15 -8.36 -2.42 2.34
N LEU A 16 -7.40 -2.69 3.24
CA LEU A 16 -6.29 -1.77 3.53
C LEU A 16 -5.43 -1.52 2.29
N LEU A 17 -5.17 -2.56 1.49
CA LEU A 17 -4.39 -2.44 0.26
C LEU A 17 -5.12 -1.60 -0.81
N LEU A 18 -6.44 -1.75 -0.94
CA LEU A 18 -7.25 -0.91 -1.83
C LEU A 18 -7.27 0.55 -1.37
N LEU A 19 -7.49 0.81 -0.09
CA LEU A 19 -7.45 2.16 0.49
C LEU A 19 -6.10 2.84 0.26
N ALA A 20 -5.02 2.09 0.49
CA ALA A 20 -3.65 2.55 0.25
C ALA A 20 -3.44 2.99 -1.22
N LEU A 21 -3.97 2.23 -2.17
CA LEU A 21 -3.87 2.50 -3.59
C LEU A 21 -4.66 3.75 -4.00
N VAL A 22 -5.87 3.92 -3.46
CA VAL A 22 -6.68 5.14 -3.66
C VAL A 22 -5.94 6.38 -3.13
N PHE A 23 -5.39 6.30 -1.92
CA PHE A 23 -4.61 7.40 -1.34
C PHE A 23 -3.37 7.74 -2.15
N LEU A 24 -2.73 6.75 -2.78
CA LEU A 24 -1.60 6.98 -3.67
C LEU A 24 -1.98 7.80 -4.89
N ILE A 25 -3.06 7.39 -5.57
CA ILE A 25 -3.55 8.06 -6.77
C ILE A 25 -3.94 9.50 -6.43
N TRP A 26 -4.70 9.68 -5.35
CA TRP A 26 -5.08 11.02 -4.89
C TRP A 26 -3.86 11.90 -4.61
N ASN A 27 -2.89 11.38 -3.84
CA ASN A 27 -1.68 12.14 -3.54
C ASN A 27 -0.85 12.42 -4.80
N ALA A 28 -0.77 11.49 -5.75
CA ALA A 28 -0.04 11.72 -6.99
C ALA A 28 -0.62 12.91 -7.77
N ILE A 29 -1.96 13.04 -7.79
CA ILE A 29 -2.65 14.18 -8.43
C ILE A 29 -2.35 15.48 -7.69
N ASP A 30 -2.50 15.51 -6.37
CA ASP A 30 -2.23 16.71 -5.57
C ASP A 30 -0.77 17.16 -5.71
N LEU A 31 0.16 16.21 -5.66
CA LEU A 31 1.59 16.48 -5.82
C LEU A 31 1.93 17.03 -7.22
N ASN A 32 1.26 16.53 -8.25
CA ASN A 32 1.42 17.06 -9.61
C ASN A 32 0.91 18.51 -9.71
N ASN A 33 -0.22 18.81 -9.09
CA ASN A 33 -0.76 20.17 -9.03
C ASN A 33 0.16 21.11 -8.25
N LEU A 34 0.70 20.67 -7.11
CA LEU A 34 1.65 21.44 -6.30
C LEU A 34 2.97 21.67 -7.05
N ALA A 35 3.51 20.66 -7.72
CA ALA A 35 4.73 20.79 -8.53
C ALA A 35 4.50 21.77 -9.70
N THR A 36 3.34 21.71 -10.35
CA THR A 36 2.96 22.65 -11.41
C THR A 36 2.90 24.08 -10.87
N ALA A 37 2.22 24.30 -9.74
CA ALA A 37 2.16 25.61 -9.09
C ALA A 37 3.55 26.14 -8.68
N ALA A 38 4.40 25.28 -8.13
CA ALA A 38 5.77 25.65 -7.75
C ALA A 38 6.64 26.02 -8.97
N SER A 39 6.43 25.36 -10.11
CA SER A 39 7.13 25.69 -11.36
C SER A 39 6.76 27.08 -11.89
N VAL A 40 5.47 27.46 -11.79
CA VAL A 40 4.99 28.82 -12.13
C VAL A 40 5.65 29.87 -11.23
N LEU A 41 5.88 29.53 -9.96
CA LEU A 41 6.53 30.39 -8.97
C LEU A 41 8.08 30.35 -9.02
N ASN A 42 8.67 29.60 -9.96
CA ASN A 42 10.12 29.36 -10.08
C ASN A 42 10.79 28.92 -8.77
N ARG A 43 10.08 28.13 -7.95
CA ARG A 43 10.59 27.59 -6.68
C ARG A 43 10.91 26.09 -6.81
N PRO A 44 12.04 25.63 -6.24
CA PRO A 44 12.33 24.20 -6.18
C PRO A 44 11.30 23.51 -5.28
N TYR A 45 10.65 22.47 -5.81
CA TYR A 45 9.68 21.66 -5.08
C TYR A 45 10.29 20.32 -4.71
N HIS A 46 10.48 20.09 -3.41
CA HIS A 46 10.86 18.78 -2.87
C HIS A 46 9.61 18.08 -2.34
N ASN A 47 9.44 16.81 -2.69
CA ASN A 47 8.27 16.03 -2.34
C ASN A 47 8.61 14.88 -1.36
N PRO A 48 8.80 15.19 -0.06
CA PRO A 48 9.08 14.17 0.95
C PRO A 48 7.85 13.29 1.24
N ILE A 49 6.64 13.87 1.19
CA ILE A 49 5.38 13.19 1.51
C ILE A 49 5.07 12.08 0.50
N GLY A 50 5.24 12.34 -0.79
CA GLY A 50 5.04 11.33 -1.85
C GLY A 50 5.97 10.12 -1.70
N ARG A 51 7.22 10.35 -1.29
CA ARG A 51 8.18 9.25 -1.01
C ARG A 51 7.77 8.42 0.22
N VAL A 52 7.32 9.07 1.29
CA VAL A 52 6.84 8.37 2.50
C VAL A 52 5.61 7.53 2.18
N LEU A 53 4.63 8.09 1.46
CA LEU A 53 3.43 7.38 1.04
C LEU A 53 3.75 6.18 0.15
N LEU A 54 4.58 6.37 -0.88
CA LEU A 54 4.98 5.27 -1.75
C LEU A 54 5.63 4.13 -0.96
N THR A 55 6.55 4.46 -0.04
CA THR A 55 7.25 3.48 0.80
C THR A 55 6.28 2.75 1.73
N ALA A 56 5.34 3.47 2.35
CA ALA A 56 4.33 2.87 3.23
C ALA A 56 3.44 1.88 2.47
N ILE A 57 3.05 2.22 1.24
CA ILE A 57 2.19 1.36 0.40
C ILE A 57 2.94 0.12 -0.06
N LEU A 58 4.19 0.28 -0.51
CA LEU A 58 5.03 -0.85 -0.88
C LEU A 58 5.25 -1.80 0.32
N THR A 59 5.44 -1.23 1.50
CA THR A 59 5.60 -2.01 2.74
C THR A 59 4.32 -2.77 3.09
N LEU A 60 3.15 -2.12 3.02
CA LEU A 60 1.85 -2.76 3.25
C LEU A 60 1.57 -3.85 2.22
N GLY A 61 1.84 -3.59 0.94
CA GLY A 61 1.67 -4.57 -0.14
C GLY A 61 2.60 -5.78 0.02
N ALA A 62 3.88 -5.54 0.29
CA ALA A 62 4.86 -6.60 0.53
C ALA A 62 4.50 -7.43 1.77
N GLY A 63 4.12 -6.78 2.87
CA GLY A 63 3.68 -7.45 4.10
C GLY A 63 2.43 -8.31 3.88
N PHE A 64 1.46 -7.82 3.10
CA PHE A 64 0.28 -8.58 2.73
C PHE A 64 0.64 -9.81 1.88
N LEU A 65 1.44 -9.64 0.82
CA LEU A 65 1.86 -10.74 -0.05
C LEU A 65 2.68 -11.80 0.70
N LEU A 66 3.64 -11.38 1.54
CA LEU A 66 4.42 -12.29 2.38
C LEU A 66 3.53 -13.05 3.36
N GLY A 67 2.54 -12.37 3.98
CA GLY A 67 1.54 -13.01 4.83
C GLY A 67 0.70 -14.07 4.09
N LEU A 68 0.36 -13.82 2.82
CA LEU A 68 -0.31 -14.82 1.98
C LEU A 68 0.60 -16.01 1.65
N SER A 69 1.87 -15.78 1.30
CA SER A 69 2.83 -16.84 0.98
C SER A 69 3.10 -17.77 2.16
N VAL A 70 3.21 -17.23 3.37
CA VAL A 70 3.37 -18.03 4.61
C VAL A 70 2.13 -18.90 4.85
N ARG A 71 0.94 -18.36 4.59
CA ARG A 71 -0.31 -19.11 4.74
C ARG A 71 -0.45 -20.25 3.72
N SER A 72 0.03 -20.09 2.50
CA SER A 72 -0.03 -21.15 1.46
C SER A 72 1.04 -22.24 1.63
N GLY A 73 2.16 -21.95 2.30
CA GLY A 73 3.25 -22.92 2.51
C GLY A 73 3.03 -23.92 3.65
N GLY A 74 2.02 -23.72 4.50
CA GLY A 74 1.71 -24.59 5.65
C GLY A 74 1.02 -25.92 5.30
N SER A 75 0.52 -26.08 4.07
CA SER A 75 -0.06 -27.33 3.57
C SER A 75 1.02 -28.27 3.03
N ARG A 76 2.01 -28.61 3.85
CA ARG A 76 2.94 -29.70 3.58
C ARG A 76 2.21 -31.02 3.88
N PRO A 77 2.08 -31.96 2.92
CA PRO A 77 1.44 -33.24 3.19
C PRO A 77 2.26 -34.00 4.25
N PRO A 78 1.61 -34.67 5.23
CA PRO A 78 2.34 -35.63 6.07
C PRO A 78 2.88 -36.74 5.16
N ALA A 79 4.17 -37.02 5.31
CA ALA A 79 4.83 -38.19 4.72
C ALA A 79 4.39 -39.47 5.44
#